data_AF-A0A1S9CPT3-F1
#
_entry.id   AF-A0A1S9CPT3-F1
#
_cell.length_a   1.000
_cell.length_b   1.000
_cell.length_c   1.000
_cell.angle_alpha   90.00
_cell.angle_beta   90.00
_cell.angle_gamma   90.00
#
_symmetry.space_group_name_H-M   'P 1'
#
loop_
_entity.id
_entity.type
_entity.pdbx_description
1 polymer ?
#
loop_
_entity_poly.entity_id
_entity_poly.type
_entity_poly.pdbx_seq_one_letter_code
_entity_poly.pdbx_strand_id
1 'polypeptide(L)'
;MYNLLPLKVFSHRKKLKYIASKKNISEEEKLRQITAEKEHLLDTIRELHGIMKNILPVLEDNDVHSMFLAMTNIVENLNHNFIKDDKFKVEVIDMTKTFYDPAVEERGIIKGIDQATLDIAKKALINGANKEFIASITGLSYDEIEELKESL
;
A
#
# COMPACT_ATOMS: atom_id res chain seq x y z
N MET A 1 13.49 -2.13 2.98
CA MET A 1 13.75 -2.97 1.78
C MET A 1 12.58 -2.95 0.77
N TYR A 2 11.35 -2.61 1.18
CA TYR A 2 10.16 -2.61 0.32
C TYR A 2 10.01 -1.40 -0.63
N ASN A 3 10.78 -0.34 -0.41
CA ASN A 3 10.77 0.88 -1.25
C ASN A 3 11.23 0.65 -2.71
N LEU A 4 11.70 -0.56 -3.03
CA LEU A 4 12.11 -0.93 -4.39
C LEU A 4 10.96 -1.51 -5.23
N LEU A 5 9.79 -1.81 -4.64
CA LEU A 5 8.65 -2.36 -5.37
C LEU A 5 8.21 -1.47 -6.56
N PRO A 6 8.14 -0.13 -6.42
CA PRO A 6 7.85 0.75 -7.57
C PRO A 6 8.90 0.66 -8.68
N LEU A 7 10.15 0.30 -8.39
CA LEU A 7 11.19 0.16 -9.42
C LEU A 7 10.94 -1.02 -10.35
N LYS A 8 10.19 -2.04 -9.89
CA LYS A 8 9.77 -3.17 -10.73
C LYS A 8 8.83 -2.68 -11.84
N VAL A 9 7.90 -1.79 -11.51
CA VAL A 9 7.04 -1.06 -12.47
C VAL A 9 7.89 -0.19 -13.39
N PHE A 10 8.85 0.55 -12.84
CA PHE A 10 9.73 1.42 -13.64
C PHE A 10 10.59 0.65 -14.66
N SER A 11 10.90 -0.62 -14.41
CA SER A 11 11.73 -1.43 -15.30
C SER A 11 11.15 -1.56 -16.72
N HIS A 12 9.82 -1.54 -16.86
CA HIS A 12 9.10 -1.58 -18.15
C HIS A 12 9.43 -0.38 -19.05
N ARG A 13 9.85 0.75 -18.47
CA ARG A 13 10.29 1.93 -19.22
C ARG A 13 11.35 1.60 -20.27
N LYS A 14 12.32 0.75 -19.91
CA LYS A 14 13.44 0.41 -20.79
C LYS A 14 12.94 -0.32 -22.04
N LYS A 15 12.00 -1.25 -21.87
CA LYS A 15 11.44 -2.05 -22.97
C LYS A 15 10.51 -1.21 -23.85
N LEU A 16 9.64 -0.41 -23.25
CA LEU A 16 8.80 0.56 -23.98
C LEU A 16 9.64 1.55 -24.80
N LYS A 17 10.68 2.13 -24.20
CA LYS A 17 11.60 3.03 -24.91
C LYS A 17 12.31 2.33 -26.07
N TYR A 18 12.76 1.09 -25.86
CA TYR A 18 13.39 0.31 -26.91
C TYR A 18 12.44 0.09 -28.10
N ILE A 19 11.21 -0.36 -27.85
CA ILE A 19 10.17 -0.57 -28.87
C ILE A 19 9.91 0.73 -29.65
N ALA A 20 9.68 1.84 -28.93
CA ALA A 20 9.41 3.15 -29.54
C ALA A 20 10.55 3.65 -30.44
N SER A 21 11.81 3.31 -30.10
CA SER A 21 12.99 3.73 -30.86
C SER A 21 13.30 2.90 -32.10
N LYS A 22 12.65 1.75 -32.31
CA LYS A 22 12.93 0.88 -33.47
C LYS A 22 12.54 1.58 -34.77
N LYS A 23 13.48 1.66 -35.71
CA LYS A 23 13.25 2.25 -37.05
C LYS A 23 12.84 1.22 -38.11
N ASN A 24 13.08 -0.06 -37.85
CA ASN A 24 12.99 -1.14 -38.85
C ASN A 24 11.69 -1.95 -38.78
N ILE A 25 10.68 -1.47 -38.05
CA ILE A 25 9.37 -2.13 -37.91
C ILE A 25 8.26 -1.14 -38.22
N SER A 26 7.14 -1.64 -38.72
CA SER A 26 5.95 -0.82 -38.98
C SER A 26 5.38 -0.25 -37.69
N GLU A 27 4.61 0.84 -37.81
CA GLU A 27 3.90 1.43 -36.66
C GLU A 27 2.86 0.46 -36.07
N GLU A 28 2.23 -0.38 -36.90
CA GLU A 28 1.31 -1.42 -36.41
C GLU A 28 2.04 -2.44 -35.53
N GLU A 29 3.24 -2.89 -35.93
CA GLU A 29 4.04 -3.83 -35.15
C GLU A 29 4.57 -3.20 -33.86
N LYS A 30 4.90 -1.89 -33.87
CA LYS A 30 5.22 -1.15 -32.64
C LYS A 30 4.04 -1.15 -31.68
N LEU A 31 2.85 -0.85 -32.19
CA LEU A 31 1.64 -0.80 -31.38
C LEU A 31 1.38 -2.16 -30.74
N ARG A 32 1.47 -3.27 -31.50
CA ARG A 32 1.34 -4.64 -30.96
C ARG A 32 2.34 -4.92 -29.83
N GLN A 33 3.62 -4.55 -30.02
CA GLN A 33 4.64 -4.74 -28.99
C GLN A 33 4.40 -3.87 -27.74
N ILE A 34 3.94 -2.62 -27.92
CA ILE A 34 3.56 -1.74 -26.80
C ILE A 34 2.36 -2.31 -26.05
N THR A 35 1.35 -2.83 -26.76
CA THR A 35 0.18 -3.48 -26.14
C THR A 35 0.59 -4.72 -25.35
N ALA A 36 1.46 -5.58 -25.90
CA ALA A 36 1.96 -6.73 -25.16
C ALA A 36 2.73 -6.31 -23.89
N GLU A 37 3.54 -5.25 -23.97
CA GLU A 37 4.26 -4.72 -22.81
C GLU A 37 3.35 -4.08 -21.78
N LYS A 38 2.23 -3.46 -22.20
CA LYS A 38 1.18 -2.96 -21.33
C LYS A 38 0.56 -4.08 -20.49
N GLU A 39 0.24 -5.22 -21.11
CA GLU A 39 -0.30 -6.37 -20.38
C GLU A 39 0.71 -6.93 -19.37
N HIS A 40 1.99 -7.02 -19.74
CA HIS A 40 3.05 -7.42 -18.79
C HIS A 40 3.21 -6.43 -17.62
N LEU A 41 3.04 -5.13 -17.88
CA LEU A 41 3.04 -4.09 -16.86
C LEU A 41 1.85 -4.28 -15.90
N LEU A 42 0.65 -4.59 -16.40
CA LEU A 42 -0.51 -4.91 -15.56
C LEU A 42 -0.25 -6.12 -14.68
N ASP A 43 0.31 -7.19 -15.23
CA ASP A 43 0.63 -8.39 -14.45
C ASP A 43 1.66 -8.11 -13.35
N THR A 44 2.65 -7.27 -13.65
CA THR A 44 3.62 -6.83 -12.64
C THR A 44 2.95 -6.04 -11.52
N ILE A 45 2.01 -5.14 -11.85
CA ILE A 45 1.25 -4.39 -10.83
C ILE A 45 0.40 -5.34 -9.97
N ARG A 46 -0.26 -6.34 -10.58
CA ARG A 46 -1.05 -7.36 -9.86
C ARG A 46 -0.17 -8.17 -8.91
N GLU A 47 1.02 -8.59 -9.35
CA GLU A 47 2.00 -9.29 -8.51
C GLU A 47 2.42 -8.42 -7.31
N LEU A 48 2.75 -7.15 -7.56
CA LEU A 48 3.13 -6.20 -6.52
C LEU A 48 2.01 -5.98 -5.51
N HIS A 49 0.74 -5.90 -5.93
CA HIS A 49 -0.39 -5.84 -5.01
C HIS A 49 -0.47 -7.07 -4.11
N GLY A 50 -0.24 -8.27 -4.66
CA GLY A 50 -0.16 -9.51 -3.88
C GLY A 50 0.94 -9.48 -2.82
N ILE A 51 2.15 -9.00 -3.19
CA ILE A 51 3.26 -8.83 -2.26
C ILE A 51 2.91 -7.79 -1.19
N MET A 52 2.38 -6.63 -1.61
CA MET A 52 1.98 -5.55 -0.71
C MET A 52 0.97 -6.01 0.32
N LYS A 53 0.02 -6.89 -0.04
CA LYS A 53 -0.96 -7.46 0.90
C LYS A 53 -0.28 -8.16 2.08
N ASN A 54 0.77 -8.93 1.79
CA ASN A 54 1.45 -9.75 2.81
C ASN A 54 2.35 -8.92 3.72
N ILE A 55 2.95 -7.85 3.19
CA ILE A 55 3.86 -6.99 3.94
C ILE A 55 3.14 -5.80 4.56
N LEU A 56 1.88 -5.55 4.18
CA LEU A 56 1.09 -4.44 4.68
C LEU A 56 1.24 -4.34 6.19
N PRO A 57 0.93 -5.36 7.01
CA PRO A 57 0.86 -5.24 8.47
C PRO A 57 2.12 -4.68 9.16
N VAL A 58 3.27 -4.77 8.50
CA VAL A 58 4.56 -4.28 9.03
C VAL A 58 5.01 -2.96 8.42
N LEU A 59 4.28 -2.40 7.46
CA LEU A 59 4.57 -1.11 6.84
C LEU A 59 3.86 0.04 7.56
N GLU A 60 4.57 1.15 7.72
CA GLU A 60 4.00 2.41 8.16
C GLU A 60 3.05 2.98 7.09
N ASP A 61 1.95 3.63 7.51
CA ASP A 61 0.92 4.12 6.58
C ASP A 61 1.49 5.13 5.58
N ASN A 62 2.46 5.96 5.99
CA ASN A 62 3.17 6.89 5.13
C ASN A 62 4.02 6.20 4.05
N ASP A 63 4.64 5.06 4.37
CA ASP A 63 5.43 4.29 3.42
C ASP A 63 4.53 3.65 2.36
N VAL A 64 3.39 3.10 2.80
CA VAL A 64 2.38 2.53 1.90
C VAL A 64 1.87 3.60 0.93
N HIS A 65 1.48 4.77 1.43
CA HIS A 65 1.06 5.90 0.60
C HIS A 65 2.13 6.31 -0.41
N SER A 66 3.38 6.47 0.05
CA SER A 66 4.51 6.88 -0.79
C SER A 66 4.78 5.88 -1.91
N MET A 67 4.68 4.58 -1.63
CA MET A 67 4.82 3.52 -2.63
C MET A 67 3.72 3.57 -3.69
N PHE A 68 2.46 3.75 -3.29
CA PHE A 68 1.34 3.87 -4.23
C PHE A 68 1.42 5.12 -5.11
N LEU A 69 1.82 6.24 -4.53
CA LEU A 69 2.05 7.48 -5.28
C LEU A 69 3.16 7.28 -6.31
N ALA A 70 4.27 6.64 -5.93
CA ALA A 70 5.36 6.34 -6.85
C ALA A 70 4.90 5.44 -8.01
N MET A 71 4.16 4.36 -7.73
CA MET A 71 3.63 3.47 -8.77
C MET A 71 2.70 4.20 -9.74
N THR A 72 1.78 5.01 -9.21
CA THR A 72 0.85 5.82 -10.01
C THR A 72 1.62 6.78 -10.92
N ASN A 73 2.56 7.54 -10.37
CA ASN A 73 3.36 8.49 -11.14
C ASN A 73 4.19 7.81 -12.25
N ILE A 74 4.75 6.63 -11.97
CA ILE A 74 5.48 5.85 -12.97
C ILE A 74 4.53 5.44 -14.09
N VAL A 75 3.37 4.88 -13.75
CA VAL A 75 2.38 4.42 -14.75
C VAL A 75 1.85 5.57 -15.59
N GLU A 76 1.55 6.71 -14.98
CA GLU A 76 1.17 7.92 -15.70
C GLU A 76 2.27 8.38 -16.66
N ASN A 77 3.54 8.35 -16.23
CA ASN A 77 4.67 8.69 -17.07
C ASN A 77 4.82 7.72 -18.26
N LEU A 78 4.68 6.41 -18.02
CA LEU A 78 4.76 5.40 -19.07
C LEU A 78 3.59 5.53 -20.06
N ASN A 79 2.40 5.79 -19.55
CA ASN A 79 1.22 5.99 -20.38
C ASN A 79 1.34 7.24 -21.23
N HIS A 80 1.75 8.35 -20.63
CA HIS A 80 1.95 9.62 -21.32
C HIS A 80 3.04 9.51 -22.39
N ASN A 81 4.13 8.77 -22.16
CA ASN A 81 5.23 8.74 -23.12
C ASN A 81 5.12 7.64 -24.19
N PHE A 82 4.44 6.52 -23.90
CA PHE A 82 4.50 5.34 -24.77
C PHE A 82 3.13 4.71 -25.07
N ILE A 83 2.32 4.41 -24.04
CA ILE A 83 1.13 3.55 -24.19
C ILE A 83 -0.07 4.30 -24.77
N LYS A 84 -0.30 5.55 -24.34
CA LYS A 84 -1.37 6.44 -24.83
C LYS A 84 -2.78 5.83 -24.72
N ASP A 85 -3.04 5.09 -23.64
CA ASP A 85 -4.33 4.45 -23.35
C ASP A 85 -4.92 5.04 -22.06
N ASP A 86 -5.98 5.84 -22.18
CA ASP A 86 -6.63 6.46 -21.02
C ASP A 86 -7.33 5.43 -20.11
N LYS A 87 -7.83 4.32 -20.67
CA LYS A 87 -8.47 3.27 -19.88
C LYS A 87 -7.45 2.55 -19.00
N PHE A 88 -6.26 2.30 -19.53
CA PHE A 88 -5.16 1.69 -18.79
C PHE A 88 -4.76 2.51 -17.55
N LYS A 89 -4.67 3.84 -17.69
CA LYS A 89 -4.38 4.72 -16.54
C LYS A 89 -5.45 4.60 -15.46
N VAL A 90 -6.73 4.62 -15.85
CA VAL A 90 -7.86 4.50 -14.92
C VAL A 90 -7.85 3.14 -14.22
N GLU A 91 -7.63 2.04 -14.96
CA GLU A 91 -7.57 0.69 -14.40
C GLU A 91 -6.51 0.56 -13.29
N VAL A 92 -5.31 1.09 -13.51
CA VAL A 92 -4.23 1.01 -12.50
C VAL A 92 -4.54 1.85 -11.26
N ILE A 93 -5.12 3.05 -11.45
CA ILE A 93 -5.54 3.90 -10.33
C ILE A 93 -6.64 3.21 -9.53
N ASP A 94 -7.63 2.62 -10.19
CA ASP A 94 -8.74 1.94 -9.53
C ASP A 94 -8.24 0.70 -8.77
N MET A 95 -7.37 -0.12 -9.38
CA MET A 95 -6.74 -1.26 -8.71
C MET A 95 -5.97 -0.83 -7.45
N THR A 96 -5.30 0.32 -7.52
CA THR A 96 -4.53 0.87 -6.40
C THR A 96 -5.46 1.31 -5.27
N LYS A 97 -6.54 2.06 -5.58
CA LYS A 97 -7.52 2.54 -4.60
C LYS A 97 -8.26 1.41 -3.91
N THR A 98 -8.78 0.44 -4.68
CA THR A 98 -9.50 -0.72 -4.14
C THR A 98 -8.64 -1.55 -3.19
N PHE A 99 -7.32 -1.49 -3.33
CA PHE A 99 -6.40 -2.14 -2.41
C PHE A 99 -6.06 -1.27 -1.19
N TYR A 100 -5.72 0.00 -1.41
CA TYR A 100 -5.19 0.88 -0.35
C TYR A 100 -6.27 1.32 0.64
N ASP A 101 -7.43 1.78 0.15
CA ASP A 101 -8.43 2.43 1.00
C ASP A 101 -8.99 1.47 2.08
N PRO A 102 -9.37 0.21 1.77
CA PRO A 102 -9.90 -0.71 2.79
C PRO A 102 -8.86 -1.08 3.84
N ALA A 103 -7.60 -1.26 3.45
CA ALA A 103 -6.55 -1.66 4.37
C ALA A 103 -6.15 -0.54 5.33
N VAL A 104 -6.18 0.71 4.88
CA VAL A 104 -5.95 1.88 5.74
C VAL A 104 -7.13 2.09 6.69
N GLU A 105 -8.36 1.91 6.20
CA GLU A 105 -9.57 1.99 7.04
C GLU A 105 -9.54 0.94 8.16
N GLU A 106 -9.25 -0.32 7.82
CA GLU A 106 -9.15 -1.41 8.80
C GLU A 106 -8.10 -1.12 9.88
N ARG A 107 -6.93 -0.60 9.51
CA ARG A 107 -5.90 -0.17 10.47
C ARG A 107 -6.35 0.99 11.33
N GLY A 108 -7.04 1.97 10.73
CA GLY A 108 -7.58 3.12 11.46
C GLY A 108 -8.53 2.66 12.56
N ILE A 109 -9.37 1.67 12.26
CA ILE A 109 -10.27 1.05 13.23
C ILE A 109 -9.49 0.33 14.33
N ILE A 110 -8.52 -0.53 13.98
CA ILE A 110 -7.70 -1.27 14.95
C ILE A 110 -6.96 -0.30 15.89
N LYS A 111 -6.25 0.68 15.34
CA LYS A 111 -5.54 1.71 16.13
C LYS A 111 -6.48 2.50 17.03
N GLY A 112 -7.69 2.81 16.54
CA GLY A 112 -8.71 3.50 17.32
C GLY A 112 -9.22 2.67 18.50
N ILE A 113 -9.43 1.36 18.29
CA ILE A 113 -9.83 0.42 19.35
C ILE A 113 -8.71 0.25 20.38
N ASP A 114 -7.46 0.09 19.93
CA ASP A 114 -6.31 -0.06 20.82
C ASP A 114 -6.14 1.20 21.69
N GLN A 115 -6.22 2.39 21.08
CA GLN A 115 -6.14 3.65 21.82
C GLN A 115 -7.31 3.81 22.81
N ALA A 116 -8.53 3.46 22.42
CA ALA A 116 -9.68 3.51 23.32
C ALA A 116 -9.51 2.54 24.51
N THR A 117 -8.98 1.34 24.27
CA THR A 117 -8.67 0.35 25.29
C THR A 117 -7.66 0.89 26.31
N LEU A 118 -6.57 1.51 25.83
CA LEU A 118 -5.56 2.14 26.68
C LEU A 118 -6.14 3.33 27.47
N ASP A 119 -6.96 4.17 26.85
CA ASP A 119 -7.58 5.33 27.50
C ASP A 119 -8.57 4.89 28.60
N ILE A 120 -9.32 3.81 28.37
CA ILE A 120 -10.21 3.21 29.37
C ILE A 120 -9.39 2.68 30.54
N ALA A 121 -8.31 1.95 30.29
CA ALA A 121 -7.42 1.43 31.33
C ALA A 121 -6.82 2.56 32.18
N LYS A 122 -6.31 3.63 31.54
CA LYS A 122 -5.78 4.81 32.22
C LYS A 122 -6.81 5.49 33.11
N LYS A 123 -8.03 5.72 32.58
CA LYS A 123 -9.12 6.30 33.37
C LYS A 123 -9.51 5.41 34.55
N ALA A 124 -9.54 4.09 34.36
CA ALA A 124 -9.85 3.16 35.44
C ALA A 124 -8.76 3.18 36.53
N LEU A 125 -7.47 3.22 36.17
CA LEU A 125 -6.35 3.36 37.11
C LEU A 125 -6.45 4.66 37.91
N ILE A 126 -6.70 5.80 37.25
CA ILE A 126 -6.88 7.11 37.90
C ILE A 126 -8.04 7.09 38.91
N ASN A 127 -9.10 6.35 38.62
CA ASN A 127 -10.25 6.19 39.51
C ASN A 127 -10.05 5.11 40.58
N GLY A 128 -8.85 4.53 40.70
CA GLY A 128 -8.51 3.55 41.74
C GLY A 128 -9.04 2.14 41.49
N ALA A 129 -9.41 1.79 40.24
CA ALA A 129 -9.78 0.43 39.90
C ALA A 129 -8.59 -0.54 40.05
N ASN A 130 -8.87 -1.78 40.46
CA ASN A 130 -7.83 -2.81 40.57
C ASN A 130 -7.49 -3.40 39.20
N LYS A 131 -6.29 -3.98 39.10
CA LYS A 131 -5.75 -4.57 37.87
C LYS A 131 -6.59 -5.72 37.34
N GLU A 132 -7.21 -6.50 38.22
CA GLU A 132 -8.09 -7.62 37.85
C GLU A 132 -9.33 -7.13 37.10
N PHE A 133 -9.96 -6.07 37.59
CA PHE A 133 -11.10 -5.43 36.94
C PHE A 133 -10.72 -4.83 35.61
N ILE A 134 -9.59 -4.11 35.55
CA ILE A 134 -9.10 -3.48 34.32
C ILE A 134 -8.81 -4.53 33.24
N ALA A 135 -8.10 -5.61 33.59
CA ALA A 135 -7.83 -6.71 32.68
C ALA A 135 -9.12 -7.36 32.15
N SER A 136 -10.15 -7.50 33.01
CA SER A 136 -11.42 -8.11 32.62
C SER A 136 -12.22 -7.30 31.59
N ILE A 137 -12.11 -5.97 31.61
CA ILE A 137 -12.87 -5.08 30.70
C ILE A 137 -12.07 -4.67 29.47
N THR A 138 -10.75 -4.63 29.56
CA THR A 138 -9.86 -4.16 28.47
C THR A 138 -9.17 -5.30 27.74
N GLY A 139 -9.07 -6.48 28.35
CA GLY A 139 -8.31 -7.60 27.80
C GLY A 139 -6.79 -7.44 27.90
N LEU A 140 -6.30 -6.34 28.49
CA LEU A 140 -4.86 -6.11 28.72
C LEU A 140 -4.31 -7.11 29.74
N SER A 141 -3.05 -7.48 29.54
CA SER A 141 -2.27 -8.25 30.51
C SER A 141 -1.94 -7.41 31.76
N TYR A 142 -1.60 -8.09 32.86
CA TYR A 142 -1.19 -7.39 34.08
C TYR A 142 0.10 -6.58 33.89
N ASP A 143 1.02 -7.06 33.05
CA ASP A 143 2.28 -6.36 32.77
C ASP A 143 1.99 -5.04 32.03
N GLU A 144 1.14 -5.06 31.00
CA GLU A 144 0.72 -3.84 30.27
C GLU A 144 0.03 -2.83 31.18
N ILE A 145 -0.77 -3.30 32.15
CA ILE A 145 -1.47 -2.42 33.12
C ILE A 145 -0.48 -1.79 34.11
N GLU A 146 0.53 -2.53 34.58
CA GLU A 146 1.56 -1.98 35.47
C GLU A 146 2.47 -0.99 34.72
N GLU A 147 2.88 -1.27 33.48
CA GLU A 147 3.61 -0.32 32.64
C GLU A 147 2.81 0.98 32.42
N LEU A 148 1.50 0.85 32.15
CA LEU A 148 0.60 1.99 32.04
C LEU A 148 0.56 2.83 33.32
N LYS A 149 0.56 2.17 34.48
CA LYS A 149 0.53 2.82 35.78
C LYS A 149 1.84 3.55 36.11
N GLU A 150 2.99 3.02 35.70
CA GLU A 150 4.29 3.69 35.83
C GLU A 150 4.39 4.94 34.91
N SER A 151 3.60 4.98 33.84
CA SER A 151 3.57 6.08 32.86
C SER A 151 2.55 7.19 33.13
N LEU A 152 1.73 7.07 34.19
CA LEU A 152 0.67 8.01 34.60
C LEU A 152 1.15 9.06 35.61
#